data_AF-A0A4U6T2I0-F1
#
_entry.id   AF-A0A4U6T2I0-F1
#
_cell.length_a   1.000
_cell.length_b   1.000
_cell.length_c   1.000
_cell.angle_alpha   90.00
_cell.angle_beta   90.00
_cell.angle_gamma   90.00
#
_symmetry.space_group_name_H-M   'P 1'
#
loop_
_entity.id
_entity.type
_entity.pdbx_description
1 polymer ?
#
loop_
_entity_poly.entity_id
_entity_poly.type
_entity_poly.pdbx_seq_one_letter_code
_entity_poly.pdbx_strand_id
1 'polypeptide(L)'
;MSGRLIQNGATEMVDFASRFKKCVLDVHYYNLYDPKYESMSAGQNIDYVKTVRANHLNTLMRQNGALVFVGEWAAQWEVKGASHERFAAAQMDVYGQASFGWAYWTYKNPNRNWSLKDMINDHIISVTKN
;
A
#
# COMPACT_ATOMS: atom_id res chain seq x y z
N MET A 1 -21.82 8.69 -19.60
CA MET A 1 -21.32 7.35 -19.97
C MET A 1 -20.55 6.79 -18.79
N SER A 2 -20.87 5.59 -18.33
CA SER A 2 -20.16 4.92 -17.22
C SER A 2 -19.01 4.11 -17.81
N GLY A 3 -17.76 4.47 -17.51
CA GLY A 3 -16.56 3.71 -17.88
C GLY A 3 -16.36 2.42 -17.09
N ARG A 4 -17.45 1.80 -16.63
CA ARG A 4 -17.43 0.51 -15.95
C ARG A 4 -17.34 -0.60 -16.99
N LEU A 5 -16.29 -1.40 -16.87
CA LEU A 5 -15.99 -2.68 -17.50
C LEU A 5 -16.98 -3.81 -17.11
N ILE A 6 -17.59 -3.81 -15.91
CA ILE A 6 -18.59 -4.80 -15.44
C ILE A 6 -19.51 -4.24 -14.32
N GLN A 7 -20.66 -4.89 -14.04
CA GLN A 7 -21.68 -4.38 -13.11
C GLN A 7 -21.30 -4.39 -11.61
N ASN A 8 -20.27 -5.11 -11.20
CA ASN A 8 -19.93 -5.38 -9.78
C ASN A 8 -18.69 -4.63 -9.26
N GLY A 9 -18.89 -3.37 -8.82
CA GLY A 9 -18.11 -2.70 -7.76
C GLY A 9 -16.56 -2.78 -7.77
N ALA A 10 -15.95 -2.63 -6.58
CA ALA A 10 -14.50 -2.48 -6.38
C ALA A 10 -13.62 -3.66 -6.86
N THR A 11 -14.22 -4.79 -7.25
CA THR A 11 -13.51 -6.00 -7.72
C THR A 11 -13.54 -6.17 -9.23
N GLU A 12 -14.18 -5.25 -9.94
CA GLU A 12 -14.35 -5.29 -11.39
C GLU A 12 -13.02 -5.39 -12.17
N MET A 13 -11.99 -4.70 -11.70
CA MET A 13 -10.63 -4.77 -12.25
C MET A 13 -10.00 -6.16 -12.05
N VAL A 14 -10.30 -6.81 -10.92
CA VAL A 14 -9.79 -8.16 -10.60
C VAL A 14 -10.38 -9.19 -11.54
N ASP A 15 -11.70 -9.11 -11.75
CA ASP A 15 -12.42 -9.97 -12.69
C ASP A 15 -11.91 -9.76 -14.13
N PHE A 16 -11.72 -8.51 -14.54
CA PHE A 16 -11.15 -8.19 -15.84
C PHE A 16 -9.74 -8.77 -16.02
N ALA A 17 -8.83 -8.53 -15.06
CA ALA A 17 -7.46 -8.99 -15.12
C ALA A 17 -7.32 -10.53 -15.10
N SER A 18 -8.26 -11.23 -14.46
CA SER A 18 -8.27 -12.71 -14.39
C SER A 18 -8.36 -13.40 -15.75
N ARG A 19 -8.79 -12.68 -16.79
CA ARG A 19 -8.93 -13.19 -18.15
C ARG A 19 -7.59 -13.25 -18.91
N PHE A 20 -6.53 -12.66 -18.36
CA PHE A 20 -5.24 -12.50 -19.02
C PHE A 20 -4.17 -13.35 -18.33
N LYS A 21 -3.29 -13.96 -19.14
CA LYS A 21 -2.07 -14.60 -18.64
C LYS A 21 -0.97 -13.56 -18.49
N LYS A 22 -0.09 -13.74 -17.50
CA LYS A 22 1.03 -12.83 -17.22
C LYS A 22 0.57 -11.38 -16.95
N CYS A 23 -0.54 -11.24 -16.24
CA CYS A 23 -1.08 -9.96 -15.81
C CYS A 23 -0.80 -9.76 -14.32
N VAL A 24 -0.46 -8.52 -13.94
CA VAL A 24 -0.26 -8.07 -12.56
C VAL A 24 -1.12 -6.84 -12.33
N LEU A 25 -1.83 -6.82 -11.21
CA LEU A 25 -2.57 -5.65 -10.73
C LEU A 25 -1.64 -4.83 -9.85
N ASP A 26 -1.45 -3.57 -10.20
CA ASP A 26 -0.72 -2.60 -9.38
C ASP A 26 -1.70 -1.78 -8.55
N VAL A 27 -1.50 -1.74 -7.23
CA VAL A 27 -2.28 -0.95 -6.28
C VAL A 27 -1.39 -0.01 -5.49
N HIS A 28 -1.83 1.23 -5.34
CA HIS A 28 -1.10 2.27 -4.62
C HIS A 28 -1.80 2.63 -3.31
N TYR A 29 -1.04 2.66 -2.21
CA TYR A 29 -1.58 2.90 -0.88
C TYR A 29 -0.89 4.08 -0.19
N TYR A 30 -1.68 5.13 0.05
CA TYR A 30 -1.32 6.26 0.88
C TYR A 30 -2.40 6.52 1.92
N ASN A 31 -1.98 6.88 3.14
CA ASN A 31 -2.85 7.56 4.10
C ASN A 31 -2.64 9.06 3.98
N LEU A 32 -2.81 9.56 2.75
CA LEU A 32 -2.65 10.95 2.31
C LEU A 32 -3.76 11.29 1.31
N TYR A 33 -3.87 12.57 0.97
CA TYR A 33 -4.76 13.09 -0.09
C TYR A 33 -6.26 12.95 0.18
N ASP A 34 -6.63 12.62 1.42
CA ASP A 34 -8.00 12.66 1.92
C ASP A 34 -7.97 13.28 3.33
N PRO A 35 -8.73 14.36 3.59
CA PRO A 35 -8.74 15.05 4.87
C PRO A 35 -9.02 14.16 6.08
N LYS A 36 -9.66 13.00 5.89
CA LYS A 36 -9.89 12.06 6.99
C LYS A 36 -8.59 11.57 7.63
N TYR A 37 -7.50 11.44 6.87
CA TYR A 37 -6.23 10.92 7.38
C TYR A 37 -5.54 11.92 8.31
N GLU A 38 -5.71 13.22 8.06
CA GLU A 38 -5.24 14.30 8.93
C GLU A 38 -6.04 14.36 10.24
N SER A 39 -7.33 14.04 10.17
CA SER A 39 -8.21 14.00 11.35
C SER A 39 -8.01 12.77 12.24
N MET A 40 -7.35 11.72 11.72
CA MET A 40 -7.06 10.50 12.45
C MET A 40 -5.82 10.65 13.32
N SER A 41 -5.87 10.14 14.54
CA SER A 41 -4.68 9.94 15.37
C SER A 41 -3.68 8.98 14.71
N ALA A 42 -2.43 8.97 15.20
CA ALA A 42 -1.40 8.02 14.75
C ALA A 42 -1.89 6.55 14.85
N GLY A 43 -2.57 6.21 15.95
CA GLY A 43 -3.14 4.87 16.16
C GLY A 43 -4.21 4.54 15.13
N GLN A 44 -5.14 5.46 14.88
CA GLN A 44 -6.21 5.25 13.88
C GLN A 44 -5.65 5.09 12.46
N ASN A 45 -4.59 5.84 12.11
CA ASN A 45 -3.92 5.66 10.83
C ASN A 45 -3.27 4.27 10.69
N ILE A 46 -2.62 3.79 11.75
CA ILE A 46 -2.03 2.44 11.80
C ILE A 46 -3.14 1.37 11.70
N ASP A 47 -4.22 1.53 12.45
CA ASP A 47 -5.35 0.59 12.44
C ASP A 47 -6.03 0.56 11.07
N TYR A 48 -6.12 1.70 10.37
CA TYR A 48 -6.62 1.77 9.01
C TYR A 48 -5.79 0.92 8.04
N VAL A 49 -4.46 0.90 8.19
CA VAL A 49 -3.59 0.02 7.39
C VAL A 49 -3.87 -1.45 7.72
N LYS A 50 -3.89 -1.80 9.01
CA LYS A 50 -4.08 -3.18 9.50
C LYS A 50 -5.47 -3.75 9.23
N THR A 51 -6.46 -2.90 9.00
CA THR A 51 -7.85 -3.32 8.79
C THR A 51 -8.31 -3.03 7.37
N VAL A 52 -8.50 -1.77 7.01
CA VAL A 52 -9.09 -1.37 5.73
C VAL A 52 -8.18 -1.70 4.55
N ARG A 53 -6.89 -1.36 4.63
CA ARG A 53 -5.93 -1.68 3.54
C ARG A 53 -5.65 -3.18 3.45
N ALA A 54 -5.50 -3.86 4.59
CA ALA A 54 -5.33 -5.32 4.62
C ALA A 54 -6.52 -6.05 3.99
N ASN A 55 -7.75 -5.68 4.36
CA ASN A 55 -8.96 -6.26 3.77
C ASN A 55 -9.04 -5.96 2.28
N HIS A 56 -8.77 -4.72 1.85
CA HIS A 56 -8.77 -4.39 0.42
C HIS A 56 -7.73 -5.22 -0.35
N LEU A 57 -6.49 -5.31 0.14
CA LEU A 57 -5.44 -6.12 -0.49
C LEU A 57 -5.88 -7.59 -0.62
N ASN A 58 -6.46 -8.16 0.44
CA ASN A 58 -6.99 -9.53 0.41
C ASN A 58 -8.12 -9.72 -0.61
N THR A 59 -8.98 -8.72 -0.84
CA THR A 59 -10.04 -8.83 -1.86
C THR A 59 -9.50 -8.83 -3.30
N LEU A 60 -8.31 -8.25 -3.52
CA LEU A 60 -7.64 -8.24 -4.83
C LEU A 60 -6.97 -9.58 -5.13
N MET A 61 -6.45 -10.25 -4.10
CA MET A 61 -5.74 -11.53 -4.23
C MET A 61 -6.75 -12.69 -4.34
N ARG A 62 -6.83 -13.32 -5.52
CA ARG A 62 -7.70 -14.47 -5.77
C ARG A 62 -6.91 -15.68 -6.21
N GLN A 63 -7.39 -16.87 -5.83
CA GLN A 63 -6.85 -18.12 -6.34
C GLN A 63 -7.00 -18.15 -7.88
N ASN A 64 -5.90 -18.45 -8.58
CA ASN A 64 -5.82 -18.41 -10.05
C ASN A 64 -6.13 -17.04 -10.68
N GLY A 65 -6.10 -15.95 -9.91
CA GLY A 65 -6.24 -14.58 -10.40
C GLY A 65 -4.90 -13.98 -10.87
N ALA A 66 -4.97 -12.74 -11.35
CA ALA A 66 -3.76 -11.93 -11.57
C ALA A 66 -2.98 -11.78 -10.25
N LEU A 67 -1.65 -11.71 -10.34
CA LEU A 67 -0.82 -11.39 -9.18
C LEU A 67 -1.02 -9.93 -8.79
N VAL A 68 -0.81 -9.59 -7.52
CA VAL A 68 -1.06 -8.25 -6.99
C VAL A 68 0.26 -7.68 -6.47
N PHE A 69 0.59 -6.49 -6.95
CA PHE A 69 1.76 -5.72 -6.60
C PHE A 69 1.32 -4.46 -5.85
N VAL A 70 1.94 -4.16 -4.70
CA VAL A 70 1.77 -2.84 -4.07
C VAL A 70 2.86 -1.93 -4.61
N GLY A 71 2.62 -1.31 -5.76
CA GLY A 71 3.66 -0.59 -6.49
C GLY A 71 4.05 0.76 -5.92
N GLU A 72 3.19 1.37 -5.11
CA GLU A 72 3.50 2.62 -4.43
C GLU A 72 2.93 2.67 -3.01
N TRP A 73 3.81 3.00 -2.07
CA TRP A 73 3.50 3.39 -0.71
C TRP A 73 4.70 4.15 -0.12
N ALA A 74 4.47 4.98 0.90
CA ALA A 74 5.53 5.69 1.61
C ALA A 74 5.24 5.72 3.12
N ALA A 75 6.27 6.00 3.91
CA ALA A 75 6.12 6.19 5.36
C ALA A 75 5.57 7.60 5.69
N GLN A 76 5.38 8.46 4.69
CA GLN A 76 4.78 9.78 4.86
C GLN A 76 3.31 9.68 5.28
N TRP A 77 2.97 10.50 6.27
CA TRP A 77 1.62 10.79 6.73
C TRP A 77 1.58 12.21 7.35
N GLU A 78 0.39 12.78 7.52
CA GLU A 78 0.22 14.15 8.03
C GLU A 78 0.05 14.22 9.56
N VAL A 79 0.36 13.13 10.28
CA VAL A 79 0.22 13.09 11.74
C VAL A 79 1.44 13.73 12.42
N LYS A 80 1.26 14.97 12.89
CA LYS A 80 2.33 15.75 13.54
C LYS A 80 2.86 15.07 14.80
N GLY A 81 4.19 14.96 14.92
CA GLY A 81 4.88 14.44 16.10
C GLY A 81 4.77 12.93 16.32
N ALA A 82 4.20 12.18 15.36
CA ALA A 82 4.06 10.74 15.47
C ALA A 82 5.31 9.97 15.02
N SER A 83 5.51 8.79 15.62
CA SER A 83 6.57 7.83 15.25
C SER A 83 6.26 7.19 13.89
N HIS A 84 7.23 7.25 12.98
CA HIS A 84 7.11 6.70 11.63
C HIS A 84 7.44 5.20 11.61
N GLU A 85 8.19 4.71 12.59
CA GLU A 85 8.58 3.31 12.78
C GLU A 85 7.37 2.39 12.86
N ARG A 86 6.40 2.73 13.72
CA ARG A 86 5.18 1.91 13.89
C ARG A 86 4.29 1.93 12.66
N PHE A 87 4.27 3.04 11.93
CA PHE A 87 3.48 3.17 10.71
C PHE A 87 4.09 2.37 9.57
N ALA A 88 5.38 2.55 9.31
CA ALA A 88 6.13 1.81 8.30
C ALA A 88 6.11 0.30 8.59
N ALA A 89 6.25 -0.12 9.85
CA ALA A 89 6.14 -1.52 10.24
C ALA A 89 4.76 -2.11 9.90
N ALA A 90 3.68 -1.40 10.23
CA ALA A 90 2.33 -1.84 9.89
C ALA A 90 2.09 -1.93 8.37
N GLN A 91 2.66 -1.00 7.60
CA GLN A 91 2.62 -1.04 6.14
C GLN A 91 3.41 -2.23 5.59
N MET A 92 4.63 -2.48 6.08
CA MET A 92 5.44 -3.64 5.68
C MET A 92 4.74 -4.97 5.99
N ASP A 93 4.15 -5.10 7.18
CA ASP A 93 3.43 -6.31 7.60
C ASP A 93 2.24 -6.61 6.67
N VAL A 94 1.52 -5.57 6.21
CA VAL A 94 0.35 -5.72 5.35
C VAL A 94 0.73 -5.84 3.88
N TYR A 95 1.54 -4.91 3.37
CA TYR A 95 1.90 -4.85 1.95
C TYR A 95 2.88 -5.95 1.55
N GLY A 96 3.67 -6.47 2.49
CA GLY A 96 4.49 -7.67 2.32
C GLY A 96 3.69 -8.93 1.98
N GLN A 97 2.38 -8.94 2.22
CA GLN A 97 1.50 -10.08 1.89
C GLN A 97 1.07 -10.08 0.41
N ALA A 98 1.37 -9.03 -0.35
CA ALA A 98 1.04 -8.94 -1.76
C ALA A 98 1.73 -10.06 -2.58
N SER A 99 0.97 -10.70 -3.47
CA SER A 99 1.42 -11.90 -4.19
C SER A 99 2.52 -11.66 -5.24
N PHE A 100 2.84 -10.40 -5.54
CA PHE A 100 3.95 -10.00 -6.43
C PHE A 100 4.95 -9.04 -5.74
N GLY A 101 4.86 -8.89 -4.42
CA GLY A 101 5.72 -7.98 -3.66
C GLY A 101 5.25 -6.53 -3.65
N TRP A 102 6.17 -5.62 -3.33
CA TRP A 102 5.88 -4.21 -3.14
C TRP A 102 7.05 -3.32 -3.60
N ALA A 103 6.77 -2.05 -3.87
CA ALA A 103 7.79 -1.01 -4.09
C ALA A 103 7.48 0.24 -3.27
N TYR A 104 8.51 0.75 -2.61
CA TYR A 104 8.43 2.00 -1.85
C TYR A 104 8.58 3.19 -2.80
N TRP A 105 7.71 4.18 -2.66
CA TRP A 105 7.78 5.43 -3.37
C TRP A 105 8.47 6.49 -2.48
N THR A 106 9.73 6.84 -2.69
CA THR A 106 10.67 6.45 -3.77
C THR A 106 12.04 6.09 -3.19
N TYR A 107 13.02 5.69 -4.02
CA TYR A 107 14.35 5.32 -3.54
C TYR A 107 15.06 6.48 -2.80
N LYS A 108 15.01 7.69 -3.36
CA LYS A 108 15.64 8.90 -2.80
C LYS A 108 14.77 10.13 -3.02
N ASN A 109 14.55 10.91 -1.97
CA ASN A 109 13.77 12.15 -2.01
C ASN A 109 14.34 13.18 -1.01
N PRO A 110 14.30 14.51 -1.29
CA PRO A 110 14.68 15.51 -0.30
C PRO A 110 13.79 15.50 0.96
N ASN A 111 12.54 15.08 0.85
CA ASN A 111 11.70 14.77 2.00
C ASN A 111 12.00 13.34 2.47
N ARG A 112 12.59 13.24 3.66
CA ARG A 112 13.04 12.01 4.31
C ARG A 112 12.00 10.88 4.27
N ASN A 113 10.73 11.18 4.57
CA ASN A 113 9.66 10.18 4.67
C ASN A 113 9.18 9.63 3.32
N TRP A 114 9.69 10.18 2.22
CA TRP A 114 9.51 9.68 0.86
C TRP A 114 10.79 9.03 0.31
N SER A 115 11.82 8.87 1.15
CA SER A 115 13.14 8.38 0.76
C SER A 115 13.39 7.02 1.41
N LEU A 116 13.20 5.93 0.66
CA LEU A 116 13.48 4.57 1.14
C LEU A 116 14.91 4.46 1.65
N LYS A 117 15.87 5.10 0.96
CA LYS A 117 17.27 5.13 1.38
C LYS A 117 17.41 5.67 2.79
N ASP A 118 16.76 6.79 3.11
CA ASP A 118 16.84 7.40 4.44
C ASP A 118 16.06 6.58 5.48
N MET A 119 14.91 6.00 5.10
CA MET A 119 14.18 5.07 5.98
C MET A 119 14.99 3.83 6.37
N ILE A 120 15.80 3.30 5.44
CA ILE A 120 16.70 2.17 5.72
C ILE A 120 17.88 2.61 6.59
N ASN A 121 18.52 3.74 6.26
CA ASN A 121 19.65 4.27 7.02
C ASN A 121 19.27 4.58 8.47
N ASP A 122 18.05 5.05 8.69
CA ASP A 122 17.52 5.39 10.00
C ASP A 122 16.85 4.19 10.71
N HIS A 123 16.98 2.98 10.15
CA HIS A 123 16.43 1.73 10.71
C HIS A 123 14.91 1.71 10.90
N ILE A 124 14.17 2.55 10.19
CA ILE A 124 12.70 2.57 10.16
C ILE A 124 12.17 1.40 9.32
N ILE A 125 12.80 1.16 8.16
CA ILE A 125 12.46 0.04 7.27
C ILE A 125 13.64 -0.91 7.19
N SER A 126 13.36 -2.20 7.32
CA SER A 126 14.31 -3.27 7.07
C SER A 126 13.89 -4.04 5.83
N VAL A 127 14.82 -4.17 4.87
CA VAL A 127 14.68 -5.05 3.71
C VAL A 127 15.61 -6.24 3.89
N THR A 128 15.06 -7.45 3.80
CA THR A 128 15.88 -8.66 3.91
C THR A 128 16.83 -8.72 2.72
N LYS A 129 18.12 -8.96 2.97
CA LYS A 129 19.05 -9.30 1.90
C LYS A 129 18.74 -10.73 1.46
N ASN A 130 18.19 -10.87 0.27
CA ASN A 130 18.08 -12.16 -0.41
C ASN A 130 19.46 -12.65 -0.87
#